data_AF-A0A3L6FPJ0-F1
#
_entry.id   AF-A0A3L6FPJ0-F1
#
_cell.length_a   1.000
_cell.length_b   1.000
_cell.length_c   1.000
_cell.angle_alpha   90.00
_cell.angle_beta   90.00
_cell.angle_gamma   90.00
#
_symmetry.space_group_name_H-M   'P 1'
#
loop_
_entity.id
_entity.type
_entity.pdbx_description
1 polymer ?
#
loop_
_entity_poly.entity_id
_entity_poly.type
_entity_poly.pdbx_seq_one_letter_code
_entity_poly.pdbx_strand_id
1 'polypeptide(L)'
;MLSTEDSKKPVATFRYELLWHKKPDFRELVCRSWELPIRSKGSLNIWKEKVKRLKKYLKGWNFNEEGSNKRRREDLLKKINGLDIKNEEGGLSDNEKMAKKDCELLLNKLLFEEEMKMKQRARERLITEGDENTN
;
A
#
# COMPACT_ATOMS: atom_id res chain seq x y z
N MET A 1 21.42 14.91 -32.95
CA MET A 1 20.19 14.20 -32.58
C MET A 1 20.48 13.45 -31.28
N LEU A 2 19.91 13.90 -30.17
CA LEU A 2 20.01 13.21 -28.87
C LEU A 2 19.05 12.02 -28.91
N SER A 3 19.60 10.81 -28.89
CA SER A 3 18.80 9.59 -28.70
C SER A 3 18.24 9.60 -27.29
N THR A 4 16.93 9.72 -27.17
CA THR A 4 16.19 9.42 -25.96
C THR A 4 16.30 7.92 -25.71
N GLU A 5 17.15 7.52 -24.77
CA GLU A 5 17.08 6.19 -24.17
C GLU A 5 15.71 6.02 -23.52
N ASP A 6 14.92 5.10 -24.05
CA ASP A 6 13.68 4.63 -23.43
C ASP A 6 14.01 4.08 -22.03
N SER A 7 13.84 4.91 -21.01
CA SER A 7 13.93 4.49 -19.62
C SER A 7 12.79 3.51 -19.34
N LYS A 8 13.06 2.20 -19.51
CA LYS A 8 12.15 1.12 -19.14
C LYS A 8 11.81 1.31 -17.66
N LYS A 9 10.55 1.64 -17.36
CA LYS A 9 10.05 1.68 -15.98
C LYS A 9 10.46 0.36 -15.29
N PRO A 10 11.19 0.43 -14.16
CA PRO A 10 11.65 -0.78 -13.50
C PRO A 10 10.46 -1.66 -13.15
N VAL A 11 10.53 -2.94 -13.55
CA VAL A 11 9.51 -3.93 -13.20
C VAL A 11 9.40 -3.97 -11.69
N ALA A 12 8.23 -3.63 -11.14
CA ALA A 12 8.01 -3.63 -9.70
C ALA A 12 8.25 -5.04 -9.13
N THR A 13 9.43 -5.23 -8.53
CA THR A 13 9.77 -6.45 -7.80
C THR A 13 8.85 -6.59 -6.58
N PHE A 14 8.52 -7.83 -6.23
CA PHE A 14 7.71 -8.08 -5.04
C PHE A 14 8.48 -7.59 -3.81
N ARG A 15 7.88 -6.69 -3.02
CA ARG A 15 8.39 -6.29 -1.71
C ARG A 15 7.33 -6.53 -0.67
N TYR A 16 7.77 -7.00 0.48
CA TYR A 16 6.91 -7.23 1.62
C TYR A 16 6.77 -5.93 2.42
N GLU A 17 5.55 -5.49 2.72
CA GLU A 17 5.34 -4.32 3.58
C GLU A 17 5.05 -4.75 5.02
N LEU A 18 5.77 -4.19 5.98
CA LEU A 18 5.60 -4.53 7.39
C LEU A 18 4.19 -4.20 7.90
N LEU A 19 3.57 -3.15 7.36
CA LEU A 19 2.23 -2.71 7.73
C LEU A 19 1.14 -3.71 7.33
N TRP A 20 1.42 -4.67 6.44
CA TRP A 20 0.44 -5.70 6.10
C TRP A 20 0.03 -6.52 7.33
N HIS A 21 0.93 -6.78 8.27
CA HIS A 21 0.60 -7.46 9.53
C HIS A 21 -0.42 -6.73 10.42
N LYS A 22 -0.54 -5.41 10.27
CA LYS A 22 -1.49 -4.61 11.05
C LYS A 22 -2.90 -4.66 10.47
N LYS A 23 -3.07 -5.22 9.27
CA LYS A 23 -4.37 -5.38 8.63
C LYS A 23 -5.07 -6.60 9.24
N PRO A 24 -6.33 -6.47 9.69
CA PRO A 24 -7.01 -7.51 10.45
C PRO A 24 -7.22 -8.81 9.63
N ASP A 25 -7.36 -8.67 8.31
CA ASP A 25 -7.59 -9.75 7.35
C ASP A 25 -6.28 -10.45 6.89
N PHE A 26 -5.11 -9.85 7.16
CA PHE A 26 -3.85 -10.33 6.58
C PHE A 26 -3.47 -11.74 7.03
N ARG A 27 -3.63 -12.06 8.32
CA ARG A 27 -3.29 -13.39 8.85
C ARG A 27 -4.15 -14.47 8.20
N GLU A 28 -5.45 -14.23 8.17
CA GLU A 28 -6.42 -15.16 7.58
C GLU A 28 -6.12 -15.37 6.08
N LEU A 29 -5.80 -14.30 5.37
CA LEU A 29 -5.43 -14.33 3.96
C LEU A 29 -4.19 -15.22 3.72
N VAL A 30 -3.14 -15.07 4.54
CA VAL A 30 -1.93 -15.90 4.43
C VAL A 30 -2.24 -17.36 4.72
N CYS A 31 -2.99 -17.65 5.80
CA CYS A 31 -3.40 -19.02 6.16
C CYS A 31 -4.19 -19.69 5.02
N ARG A 32 -5.22 -19.03 4.51
CA ARG A 32 -6.04 -19.53 3.39
C ARG A 32 -5.18 -19.84 2.17
N SER A 33 -4.26 -18.95 1.80
CA SER A 33 -3.34 -19.18 0.68
C SER A 33 -2.35 -20.32 0.94
N TRP A 34 -1.92 -20.51 2.18
CA TRP A 34 -0.95 -21.53 2.58
C TRP A 34 -1.54 -22.93 2.64
N GLU A 35 -2.80 -23.06 3.07
CA GLU A 35 -3.52 -24.33 3.23
C GLU A 35 -3.91 -24.97 1.89
N LEU A 36 -4.07 -24.18 0.84
CA LEU A 36 -4.41 -24.71 -0.48
C LEU A 36 -3.40 -25.78 -0.95
N PRO A 37 -3.87 -26.92 -1.49
CA PRO A 37 -2.99 -28.00 -1.90
C PRO A 37 -2.07 -27.57 -3.05
N ILE A 38 -0.91 -28.22 -3.15
CA ILE A 38 0.02 -28.08 -4.27
C ILE A 38 0.21 -29.46 -4.88
N ARG A 39 -0.01 -29.56 -6.20
CA ARG A 39 0.27 -30.78 -6.96
C ARG A 39 1.74 -30.78 -7.39
N SER A 40 2.64 -31.07 -6.46
CA SER A 40 4.07 -31.23 -6.73
C SER A 40 4.65 -32.34 -5.88
N LYS A 41 5.70 -33.00 -6.39
CA LYS A 41 6.42 -34.06 -5.69
C LYS A 41 7.64 -33.47 -4.98
N GLY A 42 7.85 -33.89 -3.73
CA GLY A 42 8.97 -33.45 -2.90
C GLY A 42 8.66 -32.20 -2.07
N SER A 43 9.07 -32.22 -0.80
CA SER A 43 8.80 -31.18 0.19
C SER A 43 9.31 -29.80 -0.25
N LEU A 44 10.51 -29.74 -0.84
CA LEU A 44 11.10 -28.49 -1.30
C LEU A 44 10.31 -27.85 -2.45
N ASN A 45 9.85 -28.65 -3.41
CA ASN A 45 9.05 -28.13 -4.53
C ASN A 45 7.68 -27.66 -4.06
N ILE A 46 7.05 -28.40 -3.14
CA ILE A 46 5.79 -27.98 -2.50
C ILE A 46 5.99 -26.62 -1.83
N TRP A 47 7.05 -26.46 -1.05
CA TRP A 47 7.36 -25.20 -0.38
C TRP A 47 7.57 -24.05 -1.37
N LYS A 48 8.39 -24.25 -2.42
CA LYS A 48 8.64 -23.24 -3.47
C LYS A 48 7.34 -22.78 -4.14
N GLU A 49 6.48 -23.72 -4.51
CA GLU A 49 5.20 -23.41 -5.15
C GLU A 49 4.22 -22.71 -4.20
N LYS A 50 4.18 -23.08 -2.91
CA LYS A 50 3.40 -22.34 -1.89
C LYS A 50 3.87 -20.89 -1.78
N VAL A 51 5.18 -20.66 -1.68
CA VAL A 51 5.75 -19.31 -1.61
C VAL A 51 5.44 -18.50 -2.87
N LYS A 52 5.58 -19.11 -4.06
CA LYS A 52 5.26 -18.46 -5.34
C LYS A 52 3.79 -18.05 -5.43
N ARG A 53 2.87 -18.94 -5.05
CA ARG A 53 1.43 -18.65 -4.99
C ARG A 53 1.13 -17.52 -4.01
N LEU A 54 1.69 -17.60 -2.81
CA LEU A 54 1.52 -16.57 -1.78
C LEU A 54 1.99 -15.20 -2.28
N LYS A 55 3.17 -15.11 -2.90
CA LYS A 55 3.67 -13.87 -3.51
C LYS A 55 2.70 -13.31 -4.55
N LYS A 56 2.18 -14.14 -5.45
CA LYS A 56 1.20 -13.71 -6.48
C LYS A 56 -0.09 -13.18 -5.84
N TYR A 57 -0.58 -13.88 -4.83
CA TYR A 57 -1.80 -13.50 -4.13
C TYR A 57 -1.63 -12.17 -3.38
N LEU A 58 -0.53 -12.02 -2.64
CA LEU A 58 -0.20 -10.79 -1.91
C LEU A 58 -0.04 -9.57 -2.85
N LYS A 59 0.52 -9.76 -4.05
CA LYS A 59 0.56 -8.69 -5.06
C LYS A 59 -0.83 -8.19 -5.43
N GLY A 60 -1.76 -9.11 -5.71
CA GLY A 60 -3.12 -8.77 -6.10
C GLY A 60 -3.90 -8.10 -4.95
N TRP A 61 -3.77 -8.65 -3.75
CA TRP A 61 -4.37 -8.06 -2.55
C TRP A 61 -3.83 -6.65 -2.27
N ASN A 62 -2.51 -6.44 -2.32
CA ASN A 62 -1.92 -5.12 -2.09
C ASN A 62 -2.37 -4.09 -3.15
N PHE A 63 -2.49 -4.51 -4.42
CA PHE A 63 -3.01 -3.62 -5.46
C PHE A 63 -4.44 -3.15 -5.16
N ASN A 64 -5.30 -4.07 -4.69
CA ASN A 64 -6.65 -3.72 -4.29
C ASN A 64 -6.66 -2.81 -3.06
N GLU A 65 -5.82 -3.10 -2.06
CA GLU A 65 -5.67 -2.26 -0.86
C GLU A 65 -5.19 -0.85 -1.19
N GLU A 66 -4.17 -0.71 -2.04
CA GLU A 66 -3.69 0.60 -2.52
C GLU A 66 -4.78 1.36 -3.27
N GLY A 67 -5.56 0.68 -4.12
CA GLY A 67 -6.71 1.26 -4.81
C GLY A 67 -7.81 1.74 -3.85
N SER A 68 -8.13 0.93 -2.83
CA SER A 68 -9.11 1.26 -1.79
C SER A 68 -8.67 2.47 -0.97
N ASN A 69 -7.39 2.51 -0.54
CA ASN A 69 -6.82 3.63 0.19
C ASN A 69 -6.83 4.91 -0.65
N LYS A 70 -6.49 4.83 -1.95
CA LYS A 70 -6.54 5.97 -2.87
C LYS A 70 -7.95 6.56 -2.95
N ARG A 71 -8.96 5.73 -3.19
CA ARG A 71 -10.38 6.17 -3.24
C ARG A 71 -10.81 6.81 -1.92
N ARG A 72 -10.49 6.18 -0.79
CA ARG A 72 -10.80 6.72 0.53
C ARG A 72 -10.19 8.11 0.77
N ARG A 73 -8.94 8.33 0.33
CA ARG A 73 -8.31 9.67 0.40
C ARG A 73 -9.05 10.68 -0.48
N GLU A 74 -9.37 10.31 -1.72
CA GLU A 74 -10.13 11.18 -2.63
C GLU A 74 -11.50 11.55 -2.07
N ASP A 75 -12.22 10.60 -1.47
CA ASP A 75 -13.53 10.84 -0.87
C ASP A 75 -13.44 11.75 0.38
N LEU A 76 -12.42 11.56 1.21
CA LEU A 76 -12.16 12.44 2.35
C LEU A 76 -11.83 13.86 1.89
N LEU A 77 -10.97 14.02 0.89
CA LEU A 77 -10.63 15.32 0.31
C LEU A 77 -11.85 16.02 -0.29
N LYS A 78 -12.69 15.30 -1.04
CA LYS A 78 -13.94 15.85 -1.58
C LYS A 78 -14.87 16.35 -0.46
N LYS A 79 -15.01 15.57 0.61
CA LYS A 79 -15.85 15.94 1.76
C LYS A 79 -15.32 17.16 2.49
N ILE A 80 -14.01 17.23 2.73
CA ILE A 80 -13.36 18.39 3.34
C ILE A 80 -13.57 19.63 2.46
N ASN A 81 -13.30 19.52 1.15
CA ASN A 81 -13.46 20.63 0.21
C ASN A 81 -14.92 21.14 0.14
N GLY A 82 -15.91 20.24 0.17
CA GLY A 82 -17.32 20.63 0.22
C GLY A 82 -17.68 21.38 1.50
N LEU A 83 -17.09 21.01 2.64
CA LEU A 83 -17.26 21.72 3.91
C LEU A 83 -16.51 23.06 3.92
N ASP A 84 -15.37 23.17 3.24
CA ASP A 84 -14.63 24.43 3.08
C ASP A 84 -15.42 25.46 2.27
N ILE A 85 -15.96 25.05 1.12
CA ILE A 85 -16.82 25.91 0.28
C ILE A 85 -18.02 26.41 1.11
N LYS A 86 -18.71 25.51 1.81
CA LYS A 86 -19.83 25.90 2.68
C LYS A 86 -19.39 26.88 3.79
N ASN A 87 -18.21 26.67 4.37
CA ASN A 87 -17.68 27.55 5.40
C ASN A 87 -17.44 28.97 4.86
N GLU A 88 -16.99 29.10 3.62
CA GLU A 88 -16.80 30.39 2.94
C GLU A 88 -18.13 31.07 2.60
N GLU A 89 -19.16 30.31 2.22
CA GLU A 89 -20.47 30.83 1.80
C GLU A 89 -21.36 31.29 2.97
N GLY A 90 -21.20 30.71 4.16
CA GLY A 90 -22.05 31.04 5.30
C GLY A 90 -21.65 30.43 6.65
N GLY A 91 -20.44 29.89 6.75
CA GLY A 91 -19.95 29.21 7.95
C GLY A 91 -20.49 27.79 8.14
N LEU A 92 -19.89 27.07 9.09
CA LEU A 92 -20.27 25.71 9.47
C LEU A 92 -20.99 25.66 10.82
N SER A 93 -21.96 24.76 10.94
CA SER A 93 -22.47 24.35 12.24
C SER A 93 -21.41 23.58 13.04
N ASP A 94 -21.58 23.47 14.36
CA ASP A 94 -20.60 22.77 15.19
C ASP A 94 -20.48 21.28 14.86
N ASN A 95 -21.58 20.65 14.45
CA ASN A 95 -21.58 19.27 13.94
C ASN A 95 -20.74 19.14 12.66
N GLU A 96 -20.80 20.12 11.77
CA GLU A 96 -20.05 20.12 10.51
C GLU A 96 -18.56 20.41 10.72
N LYS A 97 -18.23 21.31 11.66
CA LYS A 97 -16.84 21.52 12.09
C LYS A 97 -16.25 20.23 12.66
N MET A 98 -17.02 19.50 13.47
CA MET A 98 -16.60 18.21 14.02
C MET A 98 -16.41 17.17 12.91
N ALA A 99 -17.37 17.06 11.98
CA ALA A 99 -17.26 16.16 10.84
C ALA A 99 -16.06 16.47 9.94
N LYS A 100 -15.74 17.76 9.72
CA LYS A 100 -14.54 18.19 8.99
C LYS A 100 -13.27 17.72 9.71
N LYS A 101 -13.18 17.97 11.01
CA LYS A 101 -12.04 17.55 11.84
C LYS A 101 -11.84 16.03 11.82
N ASP A 102 -12.91 15.25 11.91
CA ASP A 102 -12.83 13.79 11.82
C ASP A 102 -12.31 13.33 10.45
N CYS A 103 -12.76 13.98 9.38
CA CYS A 103 -12.26 13.69 8.03
C CYS A 103 -10.77 14.02 7.89
N GLU A 104 -10.31 15.16 8.42
CA GLU A 104 -8.90 15.55 8.43
C GLU A 104 -8.04 14.58 9.25
N LEU A 105 -8.51 14.15 10.42
CA LEU A 105 -7.82 13.16 11.25
C LEU A 105 -7.67 11.82 10.51
N LEU A 106 -8.72 11.35 9.86
CA LEU A 106 -8.68 10.12 9.06
C LEU A 106 -7.75 10.25 7.85
N LEU A 107 -7.75 11.41 7.17
CA LEU A 107 -6.86 11.66 6.04
C LEU A 107 -5.40 11.66 6.48
N ASN A 108 -5.08 12.38 7.56
CA ASN A 108 -3.73 12.43 8.13
C ASN A 108 -3.22 11.04 8.52
N LYS A 109 -4.08 10.20 9.10
CA LYS A 109 -3.73 8.81 9.40
C LYS A 109 -3.36 8.02 8.15
N LEU A 110 -4.14 8.13 7.07
CA LEU A 110 -3.86 7.45 5.80
C LEU A 110 -2.55 7.93 5.15
N LEU A 111 -2.28 9.24 5.21
CA LEU A 111 -1.04 9.82 4.68
C LEU A 111 0.18 9.38 5.49
N PHE A 112 0.06 9.35 6.83
CA PHE A 112 1.13 8.86 7.70
C PHE A 112 1.47 7.38 7.41
N GLU A 113 0.46 6.53 7.22
CA GLU A 113 0.68 5.13 6.84
C GLU A 113 1.41 5.02 5.49
N GLU A 114 1.06 5.85 4.51
CA GLU A 114 1.74 5.92 3.21
C GLU A 114 3.19 6.40 3.32
N GLU A 115 3.44 7.42 4.13
CA GLU A 115 4.79 7.93 4.42
C GLU A 115 5.66 6.84 5.07
N MET A 116 5.12 6.08 6.03
CA MET A 116 5.84 4.97 6.65
C MET A 116 6.23 3.89 5.63
N LYS A 117 5.33 3.56 4.69
CA LYS A 117 5.66 2.63 3.58
C LYS A 117 6.76 3.19 2.69
N MET A 118 6.70 4.46 2.33
CA MET A 118 7.71 5.12 1.49
C MET A 118 9.08 5.10 2.19
N LYS A 119 9.14 5.39 3.49
CA LYS A 119 10.36 5.32 4.31
C LYS A 119 10.91 3.91 4.38
N GLN A 120 10.08 2.89 4.58
CA GLN A 120 10.49 1.48 4.55
C GLN A 120 11.14 1.14 3.19
N ARG A 121 10.43 1.42 2.09
CA ARG A 121 10.91 1.13 0.73
C ARG A 121 12.22 1.88 0.41
N ALA A 122 12.38 3.11 0.88
CA ALA A 122 13.61 3.88 0.70
C ALA A 122 14.79 3.29 1.46
N ARG A 123 14.59 2.89 2.74
CA ARG A 123 15.63 2.21 3.52
C ARG A 123 16.06 0.89 2.90
N GLU A 124 15.10 0.07 2.45
CA GLU A 124 15.40 -1.20 1.78
C GLU A 124 16.21 -1.00 0.48
N ARG A 125 15.90 0.03 -0.31
CA ARG A 125 16.70 0.39 -1.48
C ARG A 125 18.13 0.78 -1.09
N LEU A 126 18.29 1.65 -0.10
CA LEU A 126 19.61 2.08 0.38
C LEU A 126 20.47 0.89 0.83
N ILE A 127 19.88 -0.08 1.56
CA ILE A 127 20.59 -1.29 1.99
C ILE A 127 21.02 -2.13 0.76
N THR A 128 20.11 -2.31 -0.20
CA THR A 128 20.38 -3.14 -1.39
C THR A 128 21.44 -2.50 -2.30
N GLU A 129 21.38 -1.19 -2.51
CA GLU A 129 22.29 -0.44 -3.39
C GLU A 129 23.64 -0.13 -2.72
N GLY A 130 23.68 -0.02 -1.39
CA GLY A 130 24.93 0.17 -0.64
C GLY A 130 25.86 -1.04 -0.68
N ASP A 131 25.29 -2.25 -0.76
CA ASP A 131 26.07 -3.50 -0.93
C ASP A 131 26.70 -3.60 -2.33
N GLU A 132 26.16 -2.91 -3.35
CA GLU A 132 26.68 -2.95 -4.73
C GLU A 132 27.93 -2.06 -4.96
N ASN A 133 28.27 -1.17 -4.02
CA ASN A 133 29.41 -0.23 -4.13
C ASN A 133 30.64 -0.61 -3.28
N THR A 134 30.69 -1.81 -2.72
CA THR A 134 31.85 -2.30 -1.92
C THR A 134 32.65 -3.39 -2.64
N ASN A 135 32.89 -3.23 -3.94
CA ASN A 135 33.78 -4.09 -4.73
C ASN A 135 34.90 -3.29 -5.38
#